data_AF-W6Y7L8-F1
#
_entry.id   AF-W6Y7L8-F1
#
_cell.length_a   1.000
_cell.length_b   1.000
_cell.length_c   1.000
_cell.angle_alpha   90.00
_cell.angle_beta   90.00
_cell.angle_gamma   90.00
#
_symmetry.space_group_name_H-M   'P 1'
#
loop_
_entity.id
_entity.type
_entity.pdbx_description
1 polymer ?
#
loop_
_entity_poly.entity_id
_entity_poly.type
_entity_poly.pdbx_seq_one_letter_code
_entity_poly.pdbx_strand_id
1 'polypeptide(L)'
;MGAENSKPSSEVKQHVFSPDHPVSFSNELVGSLQKNPFTDSARSRQLELQYQERLTAELEKLRAQEIQNFNKISETLSDEIQQPSEPSLVEKIQDATSSSSTLAEKQRQKDMSRDSVTKEIERLKAKLEQRKKLEQADADVTKAKEAVVACLRTHDRRPLDCWKEVEAFKHEVGRLEKEFVHKTIS
;
A
#
# COMPACT_ATOMS: atom_id res chain seq x y z
N MET A 1 -16.36 -54.61 -14.32
CA MET A 1 -16.61 -55.06 -12.94
C MET A 1 -15.26 -55.35 -12.30
N GLY A 2 -14.97 -54.76 -11.15
CA GLY A 2 -13.68 -54.87 -10.47
C GLY A 2 -13.37 -53.58 -9.70
N ALA A 3 -14.14 -53.34 -8.66
CA ALA A 3 -14.05 -52.18 -7.78
C ALA A 3 -13.25 -52.58 -6.53
N GLU A 4 -12.09 -52.00 -6.29
CA GLU A 4 -11.39 -52.06 -4.99
C GLU A 4 -10.74 -50.70 -4.65
N ASN A 5 -11.56 -49.87 -4.01
CA ASN A 5 -11.32 -48.83 -2.99
C ASN A 5 -9.95 -48.13 -2.89
N SER A 6 -9.86 -46.91 -3.43
CA SER A 6 -8.89 -45.89 -3.02
C SER A 6 -9.22 -45.38 -1.60
N LYS A 7 -8.36 -45.67 -0.62
CA LYS A 7 -8.42 -45.05 0.71
C LYS A 7 -8.22 -43.52 0.58
N PRO A 8 -8.92 -42.66 1.34
CA PRO A 8 -8.60 -41.24 1.38
C PRO A 8 -7.27 -41.06 2.13
N SER A 9 -6.23 -40.60 1.45
CA SER A 9 -4.97 -40.20 2.10
C SER A 9 -5.20 -38.91 2.89
N SER A 10 -5.67 -39.07 4.13
CA SER A 10 -5.72 -38.01 5.16
C SER A 10 -4.31 -37.70 5.68
N GLU A 11 -3.37 -37.41 4.79
CA GLU A 11 -1.99 -37.09 5.16
C GLU A 11 -1.52 -35.87 4.37
N VAL A 12 -1.96 -34.68 4.79
CA VAL A 12 -1.07 -33.53 4.69
C VAL A 12 0.14 -33.90 5.54
N LYS A 13 1.21 -34.38 4.91
CA LYS A 13 2.49 -34.62 5.57
C LYS A 13 3.04 -33.27 6.00
N GLN A 14 2.60 -32.79 7.17
CA GLN A 14 3.27 -31.71 7.86
C GLN A 14 4.68 -32.21 8.17
N HIS A 15 5.66 -31.73 7.41
CA HIS A 15 7.06 -32.12 7.60
C HIS A 15 7.55 -31.48 8.90
N VAL A 16 7.37 -32.20 10.02
CA VAL A 16 7.90 -31.79 11.31
C VAL A 16 9.38 -32.17 11.32
N PHE A 17 10.24 -31.18 11.12
CA PHE A 17 11.69 -31.37 11.26
C PHE A 17 12.02 -31.48 12.76
N SER A 18 12.18 -32.71 13.23
CA SER A 18 12.80 -32.97 14.52
C SER A 18 14.32 -32.86 14.33
N PRO A 19 15.03 -32.02 15.11
CA PRO A 19 16.48 -31.96 15.03
C PRO A 19 17.08 -33.29 15.47
N ASP A 20 18.06 -33.82 14.72
CA ASP A 20 18.77 -35.08 15.01
C ASP A 20 19.57 -35.05 16.33
N HIS A 21 19.68 -33.88 16.98
CA HIS A 21 20.43 -33.67 18.20
C HIS A 21 19.55 -32.97 19.24
N PRO A 22 19.62 -33.34 20.53
CA PRO A 22 18.90 -32.64 21.57
C PRO A 22 19.38 -31.18 21.61
N VAL A 23 18.47 -30.25 21.35
CA VAL A 23 18.75 -28.82 21.44
C VAL A 23 18.93 -28.46 22.91
N SER A 24 20.16 -28.55 23.41
CA SER A 24 20.51 -28.11 24.76
C SER A 24 20.78 -26.62 24.74
N PHE A 25 19.91 -25.83 25.38
CA PHE A 25 20.20 -24.43 25.66
C PHE A 25 21.12 -24.34 26.88
N SER A 26 22.02 -23.37 26.91
CA SER A 26 22.83 -23.13 28.11
C SER A 26 21.93 -22.73 29.28
N ASN A 27 22.22 -23.23 30.47
CA ASN A 27 21.45 -22.91 31.68
C ASN A 27 21.43 -21.40 31.98
N GLU A 28 22.46 -20.68 31.55
CA GLU A 28 22.50 -19.21 31.63
C GLU A 28 21.50 -18.55 30.68
N LEU A 29 21.34 -19.05 29.45
CA LEU A 29 20.35 -18.54 28.51
C LEU A 29 18.93 -18.83 29.03
N VAL A 30 18.68 -20.05 29.50
CA VAL A 30 17.38 -20.43 30.08
C VAL A 30 17.09 -19.59 31.32
N GLY A 31 18.08 -19.38 32.19
CA GLY A 31 17.96 -18.51 33.36
C GLY A 31 17.72 -17.05 32.99
N SER A 32 18.37 -16.53 31.93
CA SER A 32 18.12 -15.19 31.41
C SER A 32 16.73 -15.06 30.81
N LEU A 33 16.25 -16.07 30.09
CA LEU A 33 14.90 -16.07 29.50
C LEU A 33 13.82 -16.21 30.58
N GLN A 34 14.05 -17.02 31.62
CA GLN A 34 13.13 -17.18 32.75
C GLN A 34 13.11 -15.94 33.67
N LYS A 35 14.25 -15.26 33.85
CA LYS A 35 14.34 -14.03 34.64
C LYS A 35 13.92 -12.79 33.86
N ASN A 36 13.74 -12.88 32.54
CA ASN A 36 13.33 -11.75 31.73
C ASN A 36 11.79 -11.67 31.68
N PRO A 37 11.15 -10.73 32.40
CA PRO A 37 9.70 -10.53 32.32
C PRO A 37 9.29 -9.81 31.01
N PHE A 38 10.25 -9.31 30.23
CA PHE A 38 9.97 -8.64 28.97
C PHE A 38 9.73 -9.70 27.90
N THR A 39 8.45 -9.98 27.65
CA THR A 39 8.00 -10.72 26.46
C THR A 39 8.44 -9.97 25.20
N ASP A 40 8.46 -10.67 24.06
CA ASP A 40 8.79 -10.07 22.75
C ASP A 40 7.95 -8.80 22.47
N SER A 41 6.72 -8.76 22.98
CA SER A 41 5.83 -7.59 22.89
C SER A 41 6.32 -6.35 23.65
N ALA A 42 7.04 -6.52 24.77
CA ALA A 42 7.60 -5.38 25.49
C ALA A 42 8.83 -4.82 24.77
N ARG A 43 9.63 -5.70 24.16
CA ARG A 43 10.78 -5.29 23.32
C ARG A 43 10.32 -4.57 22.06
N SER A 44 9.27 -5.07 21.40
CA SER A 44 8.71 -4.43 20.20
C SER A 44 8.18 -3.03 20.53
N ARG A 45 7.42 -2.87 21.63
CA ARG A 45 6.91 -1.57 22.09
C ARG A 45 8.03 -0.58 22.42
N GLN A 46 9.11 -1.04 23.05
CA GLN A 46 10.24 -0.16 23.37
C GLN A 46 10.94 0.33 22.10
N LEU A 47 11.12 -0.52 21.09
CA LEU A 47 11.66 -0.12 19.80
C LEU A 47 10.73 0.87 19.08
N GLU A 48 9.42 0.60 19.08
CA GLU A 48 8.42 1.51 18.51
C GLU A 48 8.48 2.90 19.15
N LEU A 49 8.61 2.99 20.47
CA LEU A 49 8.76 4.26 21.19
C LEU A 49 10.02 5.01 20.75
N GLN A 50 11.16 4.32 20.64
CA GLN A 50 12.40 4.94 20.16
C GLN A 50 12.28 5.46 18.72
N TYR A 51 11.56 4.74 17.86
CA TYR A 51 11.27 5.22 16.51
C TYR A 51 10.38 6.47 16.53
N GLN A 52 9.35 6.49 17.37
CA GLN A 52 8.48 7.65 17.51
C GLN A 52 9.29 8.87 17.97
N GLU A 53 10.13 8.74 18.99
CA GLU A 53 10.99 9.82 19.48
C GLU A 53 11.92 10.38 18.40
N ARG A 54 12.54 9.50 17.60
CA ARG A 54 13.39 9.94 16.49
C ARG A 54 12.60 10.65 15.41
N LEU A 55 11.43 10.12 15.03
CA LEU A 55 10.58 10.72 14.02
C LEU A 55 10.08 12.09 14.48
N THR A 56 9.66 12.23 15.74
CA THR A 56 9.23 13.52 16.28
C THR A 56 10.37 14.53 16.29
N ALA A 57 11.58 14.13 16.70
CA ALA A 57 12.74 15.00 16.67
C ALA A 57 13.11 15.49 15.25
N GLU A 58 13.04 14.61 14.25
CA GLU A 58 13.29 15.00 12.86
C GLU A 58 12.17 15.90 12.30
N LEU A 59 10.90 15.65 12.65
CA LEU A 59 9.79 16.52 12.25
C LEU A 59 9.90 17.91 12.88
N GLU A 60 10.28 18.01 14.15
CA GLU A 60 10.53 19.29 14.81
C GLU A 60 11.68 20.06 14.17
N LYS A 61 12.75 19.36 13.79
CA LYS A 61 13.90 19.94 13.09
C LYS A 61 13.49 20.47 11.72
N LEU A 62 12.74 19.71 10.93
CA LEU A 62 12.23 20.16 9.63
C LEU A 62 11.32 21.39 9.79
N ARG A 63 10.41 21.37 10.77
CA ARG A 63 9.54 22.52 11.07
C ARG A 63 10.36 23.77 11.42
N ALA A 64 11.40 23.64 12.23
CA ALA A 64 12.27 24.77 12.58
C ALA A 64 13.01 25.31 11.35
N GLN A 65 13.50 24.44 10.47
CA GLN A 65 14.12 24.85 9.20
C GLN A 65 13.14 25.57 8.28
N GLU A 66 11.91 25.06 8.14
CA GLU A 66 10.87 25.71 7.35
C GLU A 66 10.52 27.10 7.88
N ILE A 67 10.39 27.26 9.20
CA ILE A 67 10.12 28.57 9.83
C ILE A 67 11.29 29.53 9.57
N GLN A 68 12.54 29.09 9.71
CA GLN A 68 13.70 29.92 9.41
C GLN A 68 13.75 30.32 7.93
N ASN A 69 13.47 29.40 7.02
CA ASN A 69 13.43 29.70 5.58
C ASN A 69 12.28 30.66 5.24
N PHE A 70 11.11 30.46 5.83
CA PHE A 70 9.97 31.35 5.65
C PHE A 70 10.29 32.75 6.16
N ASN A 71 10.91 32.88 7.35
CA ASN A 71 11.31 34.18 7.88
C ASN A 71 12.34 34.86 6.98
N LYS A 72 13.37 34.14 6.52
CA LYS A 72 14.36 34.68 5.56
C LYS A 72 13.70 35.18 4.28
N ILE A 73 12.79 34.39 3.70
CA ILE A 73 12.07 34.78 2.49
C ILE A 73 11.17 36.00 2.78
N SER A 74 10.46 36.00 3.90
CA SER A 74 9.61 37.12 4.32
C SER A 74 10.42 38.40 4.55
N GLU A 75 11.60 38.31 5.14
CA GLU A 75 12.54 39.43 5.31
C GLU A 75 13.00 39.94 3.94
N THR A 76 13.46 39.04 3.04
CA THR A 76 13.87 39.44 1.68
C THR A 76 12.74 40.10 0.88
N LEU A 77 11.50 39.59 1.02
CA LEU A 77 10.33 40.18 0.37
C LEU A 77 9.98 41.55 0.97
N SER A 78 10.16 41.72 2.28
CA SER A 78 9.86 42.99 2.96
C SER A 78 10.90 44.07 2.64
N ASP A 79 12.17 43.69 2.50
CA ASP A 79 13.25 44.57 2.06
C ASP A 79 13.08 45.01 0.60
N GLU A 80 12.56 44.13 -0.27
CA GLU A 80 12.30 44.45 -1.69
C GLU A 80 11.14 45.46 -1.87
N ILE A 81 10.22 45.57 -0.91
CA ILE A 81 9.06 46.48 -0.98
C ILE A 81 9.43 47.95 -0.65
N GLN A 82 10.61 48.23 -0.05
CA GLN A 82 10.98 49.58 0.43
C GLN A 82 11.83 50.43 -0.54
N GLN A 83 12.04 50.03 -1.80
CA GLN A 83 12.70 50.90 -2.79
C GLN A 83 11.70 51.63 -3.70
N PRO A 84 11.61 52.99 -3.66
CA PRO A 84 10.87 53.76 -4.64
C PRO A 84 11.72 54.10 -5.89
N SER A 85 11.14 53.74 -7.05
CA SER A 85 11.27 54.35 -8.39
C SER A 85 12.66 54.62 -9.00
N GLU A 86 13.06 53.76 -9.96
CA GLU A 86 13.75 54.13 -11.21
C GLU A 86 13.25 53.18 -12.34
N PRO A 87 12.97 53.66 -13.56
CA PRO A 87 12.48 52.81 -14.65
C PRO A 87 13.61 52.03 -15.34
N SER A 88 13.29 50.79 -15.74
CA SER A 88 14.06 49.88 -16.62
C SER A 88 15.29 49.18 -16.02
N LEU A 89 15.04 48.25 -15.10
CA LEU A 89 15.85 47.03 -14.95
C LEU A 89 15.15 45.79 -15.56
N VAL A 90 13.83 45.84 -15.77
CA VAL A 90 13.06 44.70 -16.30
C VAL A 90 13.39 44.38 -17.78
N GLU A 91 13.72 45.38 -18.60
CA GLU A 91 14.23 45.16 -19.97
C GLU A 91 15.70 44.72 -20.00
N LYS A 92 16.56 45.27 -19.13
CA LYS A 92 17.98 44.88 -19.04
C LYS A 92 18.18 43.46 -18.48
N ILE A 93 17.27 42.99 -17.63
CA ILE A 93 17.27 41.62 -17.10
C ILE A 93 16.70 40.64 -18.15
N GLN A 94 15.79 41.06 -19.03
CA GLN A 94 15.33 40.21 -20.12
C GLN A 94 16.42 39.88 -21.15
N ASP A 95 17.32 40.82 -21.44
CA ASP A 95 18.46 40.55 -22.34
C ASP A 95 19.64 39.83 -21.64
N ALA A 96 19.88 40.08 -20.35
CA ALA A 96 20.98 39.44 -19.59
C ALA A 96 20.64 38.04 -19.03
N THR A 97 19.36 37.64 -18.97
CA THR A 97 18.95 36.31 -18.46
C THR A 97 18.87 35.21 -19.52
N SER A 98 19.38 35.44 -20.73
CA SER A 98 19.58 34.41 -21.78
C SER A 98 20.61 33.32 -21.41
N SER A 99 20.98 33.21 -20.13
CA SER A 99 21.81 32.14 -19.62
C SER A 99 21.02 30.83 -19.62
N SER A 100 21.57 29.80 -20.25
CA SER A 100 20.99 28.46 -20.41
C SER A 100 20.36 27.83 -19.14
N SER A 101 20.72 28.28 -17.94
CA SER A 101 20.19 27.77 -16.68
C SER A 101 18.78 28.26 -16.34
N THR A 102 18.41 29.50 -16.71
CA THR A 102 17.08 30.06 -16.39
C THR A 102 16.02 29.56 -17.36
N LEU A 103 16.40 29.22 -18.60
CA LEU A 103 15.53 28.54 -19.56
C LEU A 103 15.20 27.12 -19.10
N ALA A 104 16.18 26.40 -18.54
CA ALA A 104 15.97 25.07 -17.98
C ALA A 104 15.05 25.10 -16.73
N GLU A 105 15.21 26.09 -15.86
CA GLU A 105 14.36 26.24 -14.66
C GLU A 105 12.94 26.71 -15.01
N LYS A 106 12.79 27.61 -15.99
CA LYS A 106 11.49 28.06 -16.50
C LYS A 106 10.77 26.97 -17.28
N GLN A 107 11.51 26.10 -17.98
CA GLN A 107 10.97 24.87 -18.58
C GLN A 107 10.53 23.89 -17.50
N ARG A 108 11.32 23.68 -16.44
CA ARG A 108 10.92 22.85 -15.28
C ARG A 108 9.67 23.37 -14.57
N GLN A 109 9.54 24.68 -14.36
CA GLN A 109 8.31 25.26 -13.79
C GLN A 109 7.11 25.14 -14.73
N LYS A 110 7.33 25.21 -16.04
CA LYS A 110 6.28 25.00 -17.05
C LYS A 110 5.88 23.53 -17.15
N ASP A 111 6.82 22.60 -16.97
CA ASP A 111 6.57 21.16 -16.88
C ASP A 111 5.92 20.77 -15.53
N MET A 112 6.06 21.60 -14.51
CA MET A 112 5.32 21.53 -13.24
C MET A 112 4.05 22.41 -13.22
N SER A 113 3.72 23.06 -14.34
CA SER A 113 2.51 23.87 -14.45
C SER A 113 1.27 23.01 -14.36
N ARG A 114 0.17 23.61 -13.88
CA ARG A 114 -1.17 23.01 -13.81
C ARG A 114 -1.55 22.28 -15.11
N ASP A 115 -1.17 22.82 -16.26
CA ASP A 115 -1.47 22.25 -17.58
C ASP A 115 -0.68 20.96 -17.91
N SER A 116 0.52 20.82 -17.36
CA SER A 116 1.31 19.58 -17.47
C SER A 116 0.72 18.49 -16.58
N VAL A 117 0.38 18.85 -15.33
CA VAL A 117 -0.26 17.93 -14.38
C VAL A 117 -1.61 17.44 -14.89
N THR A 118 -2.45 18.31 -15.47
CA THR A 118 -3.73 17.87 -16.08
C THR A 118 -3.51 16.92 -17.24
N LYS A 119 -2.53 17.19 -18.10
CA LYS A 119 -2.17 16.30 -19.22
C LYS A 119 -1.64 14.95 -18.75
N GLU A 120 -0.86 14.92 -17.68
CA GLU A 120 -0.40 13.68 -17.05
C GLU A 120 -1.55 12.90 -16.41
N ILE A 121 -2.49 13.58 -15.74
CA ILE A 121 -3.70 12.96 -15.17
C ILE A 121 -4.55 12.34 -16.29
N GLU A 122 -4.77 13.04 -17.39
CA GLU A 122 -5.51 12.52 -18.55
C GLU A 122 -4.81 11.31 -19.16
N ARG A 123 -3.47 11.36 -19.28
CA ARG A 123 -2.67 10.22 -19.75
C ARG A 123 -2.73 9.03 -18.80
N LEU A 124 -2.72 9.27 -17.49
CA LEU A 124 -2.88 8.24 -16.46
C LEU A 124 -4.27 7.63 -16.51
N LYS A 125 -5.32 8.44 -16.64
CA LYS A 125 -6.70 7.97 -16.85
C LYS A 125 -6.82 7.12 -18.11
N ALA A 126 -6.25 7.56 -19.24
CA ALA A 126 -6.22 6.78 -20.47
C ALA A 126 -5.49 5.44 -20.30
N LYS A 127 -4.35 5.43 -19.59
CA LYS A 127 -3.62 4.19 -19.26
C LYS A 127 -4.41 3.29 -18.31
N LEU A 128 -5.17 3.84 -17.37
CA LEU A 128 -6.00 3.08 -16.44
C LEU A 128 -7.25 2.49 -17.12
N GLU A 129 -7.84 3.20 -18.08
CA GLU A 129 -8.95 2.68 -18.89
C GLU A 129 -8.47 1.66 -19.94
N GLN A 130 -7.24 1.82 -20.47
CA GLN A 130 -6.59 0.83 -21.32
C GLN A 130 -6.18 -0.43 -20.55
N ARG A 131 -5.86 -0.29 -19.26
CA ARG A 131 -5.75 -1.46 -18.39
C ARG A 131 -7.13 -2.06 -18.27
N LYS A 132 -7.26 -3.27 -18.79
CA LYS A 132 -8.47 -4.10 -18.67
C LYS A 132 -8.89 -4.05 -17.19
N LYS A 133 -9.99 -3.34 -16.89
CA LYS A 133 -10.63 -3.37 -15.57
C LYS A 133 -10.71 -4.85 -15.20
N LEU A 134 -10.18 -5.21 -14.02
CA LEU A 134 -10.31 -6.56 -13.45
C LEU A 134 -11.70 -7.05 -13.80
N GLU A 135 -11.81 -8.15 -14.54
CA GLU A 135 -13.11 -8.62 -15.04
C GLU A 135 -14.08 -8.58 -13.89
N GLN A 136 -15.09 -7.72 -14.03
CA GLN A 136 -16.14 -7.58 -13.04
C GLN A 136 -16.66 -8.99 -12.80
N ALA A 137 -16.60 -9.46 -11.55
CA ALA A 137 -17.00 -10.82 -11.22
C ALA A 137 -18.36 -11.11 -11.86
N ASP A 138 -18.47 -12.27 -12.51
CA ASP A 138 -19.61 -12.64 -13.32
C ASP A 138 -20.92 -12.40 -12.54
N ALA A 139 -21.94 -11.88 -13.23
CA ALA A 139 -23.19 -11.43 -12.60
C ALA A 139 -23.91 -12.57 -11.88
N ASP A 140 -23.71 -13.80 -12.35
CA ASP A 140 -24.30 -14.99 -11.73
C ASP A 140 -23.62 -15.33 -10.39
N VAL A 141 -22.29 -15.17 -10.29
CA VAL A 141 -21.55 -15.37 -9.03
C VAL A 141 -21.90 -14.29 -8.01
N THR A 142 -22.03 -13.04 -8.43
CA THR A 142 -22.41 -11.94 -7.52
C THR A 142 -23.82 -12.14 -6.98
N LYS A 143 -24.77 -12.55 -7.83
CA LYS A 143 -26.14 -12.89 -7.42
C LYS A 143 -26.17 -14.08 -6.46
N ALA A 144 -25.43 -15.15 -6.73
CA ALA A 144 -25.35 -16.32 -5.85
C ALA A 144 -24.72 -15.95 -4.49
N LYS A 145 -23.68 -15.10 -4.49
CA LYS A 145 -23.07 -14.56 -3.26
C LYS A 145 -24.09 -13.76 -2.44
N GLU A 146 -24.84 -12.88 -3.08
CA GLU A 146 -25.88 -12.08 -2.41
C GLU A 146 -26.97 -12.96 -1.80
N ALA A 147 -27.37 -14.04 -2.48
CA ALA A 147 -28.34 -15.00 -1.95
C ALA A 147 -27.83 -15.71 -0.67
N VAL A 148 -26.55 -16.12 -0.66
CA VAL A 148 -25.91 -16.70 0.54
C VAL A 148 -25.87 -15.69 1.68
N VAL A 149 -25.46 -14.45 1.40
CA VAL A 149 -25.41 -13.40 2.43
C VAL A 149 -26.81 -13.07 2.96
N ALA A 150 -27.82 -13.02 2.08
CA ALA A 150 -29.20 -12.80 2.47
C ALA A 150 -29.71 -13.92 3.38
N CYS A 151 -29.47 -15.19 3.03
CA CYS A 151 -29.89 -16.32 3.86
C CYS A 151 -29.17 -16.35 5.21
N LEU A 152 -27.86 -16.09 5.23
CA LEU A 152 -27.09 -16.09 6.48
C LEU A 152 -27.54 -14.97 7.42
N ARG A 153 -27.89 -13.79 6.87
CA ARG A 153 -28.45 -12.68 7.66
C ARG A 153 -29.83 -12.98 8.24
N THR A 154 -30.66 -13.76 7.55
CA THR A 154 -31.97 -14.17 8.08
C THR A 154 -31.83 -15.31 9.10
N HIS A 155 -30.80 -16.15 8.96
CA HIS A 155 -30.53 -17.32 9.82
C HIS A 155 -29.19 -17.19 10.58
N ASP A 156 -28.93 -16.05 11.23
CA ASP A 156 -27.65 -15.74 11.89
C ASP A 156 -27.19 -16.79 12.92
N ARG A 157 -28.14 -17.48 13.56
CA ARG A 157 -27.87 -18.53 14.58
C ARG A 157 -27.97 -19.95 14.02
N ARG A 158 -28.35 -20.11 12.76
CA ARG A 158 -28.58 -21.41 12.09
C ARG A 158 -28.00 -21.41 10.68
N PRO A 159 -26.66 -21.30 10.54
CA PRO A 159 -26.02 -21.25 9.23
C PRO A 159 -26.21 -22.53 8.39
N LEU A 160 -26.59 -23.65 9.03
CA LEU A 160 -26.87 -24.91 8.34
C LEU A 160 -28.16 -24.88 7.51
N ASP A 161 -29.08 -23.95 7.76
CA ASP A 161 -30.33 -23.84 6.98
C ASP A 161 -30.08 -23.30 5.56
N CYS A 162 -28.94 -22.60 5.35
CA CYS A 162 -28.56 -21.94 4.10
C CYS A 162 -27.67 -22.81 3.17
N TRP A 163 -27.70 -24.13 3.34
CA TRP A 163 -26.81 -25.04 2.61
C TRP A 163 -27.07 -25.06 1.10
N LYS A 164 -28.32 -24.84 0.67
CA LYS A 164 -28.71 -24.83 -0.75
C LYS A 164 -28.11 -23.63 -1.48
N GLU A 165 -28.14 -22.46 -0.86
CA GLU A 165 -27.58 -21.22 -1.38
C GLU A 165 -26.05 -21.34 -1.50
N VAL A 166 -25.42 -21.98 -0.51
CA VAL A 166 -23.97 -22.25 -0.53
C VAL A 166 -23.61 -23.25 -1.64
N GLU A 167 -24.42 -24.29 -1.86
CA GLU A 167 -24.19 -25.25 -2.95
C GLU A 167 -24.35 -24.59 -4.33
N ALA A 168 -25.36 -23.74 -4.51
CA ALA A 168 -25.54 -22.96 -5.73
C ALA A 168 -24.34 -22.01 -5.99
N PHE A 169 -23.85 -21.33 -4.95
CA PHE A 169 -22.66 -20.49 -5.06
C PHE A 169 -21.41 -21.29 -5.44
N LYS A 170 -21.19 -22.46 -4.84
CA LYS A 170 -20.07 -23.35 -5.18
C LYS A 170 -20.13 -23.83 -6.62
N HIS A 171 -21.32 -24.14 -7.13
CA HIS A 171 -21.50 -24.53 -8.53
C HIS A 171 -21.08 -23.39 -9.48
N GLU A 172 -21.52 -22.16 -9.20
CA GLU A 172 -21.25 -21.01 -10.05
C GLU A 172 -19.76 -20.59 -10.02
N VAL A 173 -19.13 -20.65 -8.84
CA VAL A 173 -17.69 -20.45 -8.70
C VAL A 173 -16.91 -21.54 -9.44
N GLY A 174 -17.32 -22.81 -9.31
CA GLY A 174 -16.68 -23.93 -10.00
C GLY A 174 -16.77 -23.85 -11.53
N ARG A 175 -17.82 -23.20 -12.07
CA ARG A 175 -17.91 -22.89 -13.51
C ARG A 175 -16.82 -21.90 -13.93
N LEU A 176 -16.68 -20.79 -13.20
CA LEU A 176 -15.66 -19.77 -13.48
C LEU A 176 -14.24 -20.28 -13.27
N GLU A 177 -14.01 -21.10 -12.25
CA GLU A 177 -12.71 -21.72 -12.00
C GLU A 177 -12.29 -22.63 -13.16
N LYS A 178 -13.22 -23.43 -13.71
CA LYS A 178 -12.94 -24.26 -14.89
C LYS A 178 -12.57 -23.42 -16.12
N GLU A 179 -13.30 -22.33 -16.36
CA GLU A 179 -13.03 -21.42 -17.47
C GLU A 179 -11.68 -20.70 -17.30
N PHE A 180 -11.37 -20.26 -16.08
CA PHE A 180 -10.08 -19.65 -15.75
C PHE A 180 -8.92 -20.63 -15.92
N VAL A 181 -9.07 -21.86 -15.42
CA VAL A 181 -8.05 -22.92 -15.56
C VAL A 181 -7.84 -23.26 -17.04
N HIS A 182 -8.90 -23.38 -17.84
CA HIS A 182 -8.79 -23.60 -19.28
C HIS A 182 -8.03 -22.47 -19.97
N LYS A 183 -8.34 -21.21 -19.64
CA LYS A 183 -7.70 -20.00 -20.21
C LYS A 183 -6.24 -19.81 -19.77
N THR A 184 -5.83 -20.35 -18.63
CA THR A 184 -4.47 -20.19 -18.09
C THR A 184 -3.53 -21.33 -18.48
N ILE A 185 -4.07 -22.51 -18.76
CA ILE A 185 -3.31 -23.67 -19.23
C ILE A 185 -3.18 -23.69 -20.77
N SER A 186 -4.16 -23.12 -21.50
CA SER A 186 -4.11 -22.96 -22.96
C SER A 186 -3.34 -21.72 -23.39
#